data_AF-G1Q435-F1
#
_entry.id   AF-G1Q435-F1
#
_cell.length_a   1.000
_cell.length_b   1.000
_cell.length_c   1.000
_cell.angle_alpha   90.00
_cell.angle_beta   90.00
_cell.angle_gamma   90.00
#
_symmetry.space_group_name_H-M   'P 1'
#
loop_
_entity.id
_entity.type
_entity.pdbx_description
1 polymer ?
#
loop_
_entity_poly.entity_id
_entity_poly.type
_entity_poly.pdbx_seq_one_letter_code
_entity_poly.pdbx_strand_id
1 'polypeptide(L)'
;QTNNHIGGGGALGVDSSRIFPNSLPPSAAVAAPGSLRINHSNHTGANHTYLQNAYGKPKLSEPEEELLQQFKREEVSPTGGFSAHYLSMFLLTAACLFFLILGLTYLGMRGTSVSEDGGLSIKNPFDETFGTIQENEKNLMMNTLYKLHDRLAQLAGDHECGSSSQRTLSVQEAAAYLKNLGPEYEDMFNMSLQWIFENGKDVGIRCVGYGPDEQLTNVTDVQFLQSTRPLMSFWCRFRRAFITVTHRLLLLCLGVVMVCVVLRYMKYRWTKEEEETRQMYDMVIKIIDVLRSHNEACQENKDLQPFMPIPHVRDSLILPHDRKRMKKIWDRAVDFLAANESRVRTETRRIGGADFLVWRWIQPSASCDKILVIPSKVWQGQAFHLDRRNSPPNSLTPCLKIRNMFDPVMEIGDQWHLAIQEAILEKCSDNDGIVHIAVDKNSREGCVYVKCLSPEYAGKAFKALHGSWFDGKLVTVKYLRLDRYHHRFPHALTCNTPLKPSNKHMNSMSHLRLRTGLANSQGGS
;
A
#
# COMPACT_ATOMS: atom_id res chain seq x y z
N GLN A 1 -25.18 -11.87 -45.79
CA GLN A 1 -24.00 -11.12 -46.28
C GLN A 1 -24.26 -9.64 -46.01
N THR A 2 -23.54 -9.09 -45.03
CA THR A 2 -23.26 -7.69 -44.68
C THR A 2 -24.00 -6.52 -45.39
N ASN A 3 -24.62 -5.61 -44.62
CA ASN A 3 -24.18 -4.21 -44.42
C ASN A 3 -25.22 -3.30 -43.72
N ASN A 4 -24.72 -2.54 -42.73
CA ASN A 4 -24.97 -1.14 -42.31
C ASN A 4 -26.28 -0.42 -42.71
N HIS A 5 -26.93 0.28 -41.75
CA HIS A 5 -26.86 1.75 -41.60
C HIS A 5 -27.77 2.33 -40.47
N ILE A 6 -27.44 3.57 -40.14
CA ILE A 6 -27.78 4.49 -39.04
C ILE A 6 -29.17 5.15 -39.15
N GLY A 7 -29.72 5.61 -38.01
CA GLY A 7 -30.66 6.74 -37.87
C GLY A 7 -31.81 6.44 -36.90
N GLY A 8 -32.25 7.26 -35.95
CA GLY A 8 -32.03 8.68 -35.63
C GLY A 8 -33.17 9.14 -34.71
N GLY A 9 -32.92 10.19 -33.89
CA GLY A 9 -33.86 11.15 -33.24
C GLY A 9 -35.04 10.63 -32.39
N GLY A 10 -35.53 11.27 -31.33
CA GLY A 10 -35.23 12.50 -30.62
C GLY A 10 -36.38 12.78 -29.62
N ALA A 11 -36.20 13.78 -28.76
CA ALA A 11 -37.21 14.50 -27.97
C ALA A 11 -37.95 13.78 -26.81
N LEU A 12 -37.79 14.31 -25.59
CA LEU A 12 -38.81 15.10 -24.86
C LEU A 12 -38.38 15.25 -23.38
N GLY A 13 -38.57 16.44 -22.83
CA GLY A 13 -38.27 16.75 -21.44
C GLY A 13 -39.51 17.01 -20.59
N VAL A 14 -39.20 17.40 -19.35
CA VAL A 14 -39.91 18.35 -18.46
C VAL A 14 -40.77 17.78 -17.31
N ASP A 15 -40.40 18.30 -16.10
CA ASP A 15 -41.17 18.57 -14.87
C ASP A 15 -41.45 17.48 -13.81
N SER A 16 -41.38 17.75 -12.48
CA SER A 16 -40.94 18.92 -11.68
C SER A 16 -40.99 18.61 -10.16
N SER A 17 -40.24 19.40 -9.36
CA SER A 17 -40.58 19.94 -8.00
C SER A 17 -40.64 19.00 -6.74
N ARG A 18 -40.30 19.35 -5.48
CA ARG A 18 -39.94 20.60 -4.74
C ARG A 18 -39.61 20.28 -3.24
N ILE A 19 -38.74 21.11 -2.61
CA ILE A 19 -38.81 21.71 -1.23
C ILE A 19 -38.26 20.99 0.06
N PHE A 20 -37.41 21.75 0.79
CA PHE A 20 -36.83 21.65 2.17
C PHE A 20 -37.86 22.01 3.30
N PRO A 21 -37.70 21.77 4.64
CA PRO A 21 -36.65 22.41 5.51
C PRO A 21 -36.27 21.79 6.91
N ASN A 22 -35.33 22.49 7.57
CA ASN A 22 -34.73 22.44 8.94
C ASN A 22 -35.51 21.89 10.16
N SER A 23 -34.81 21.32 11.16
CA SER A 23 -34.67 21.79 12.59
C SER A 23 -34.20 20.72 13.62
N LEU A 24 -33.39 21.14 14.62
CA LEU A 24 -33.05 20.50 15.94
C LEU A 24 -34.26 20.62 16.94
N PRO A 25 -34.31 20.15 18.23
CA PRO A 25 -33.29 19.63 19.21
C PRO A 25 -33.80 18.43 20.11
N PRO A 26 -33.66 18.34 21.48
CA PRO A 26 -32.58 17.72 22.29
C PRO A 26 -33.02 16.69 23.39
N SER A 27 -32.03 16.15 24.14
CA SER A 27 -31.98 15.97 25.64
C SER A 27 -31.73 14.58 26.27
N ALA A 28 -30.72 14.61 27.15
CA ALA A 28 -30.63 14.08 28.53
C ALA A 28 -30.43 12.57 28.83
N ALA A 29 -29.28 12.25 29.43
CA ALA A 29 -29.18 11.23 30.47
C ALA A 29 -28.19 11.69 31.56
N VAL A 30 -28.66 11.66 32.80
CA VAL A 30 -28.00 12.09 34.04
C VAL A 30 -27.88 10.86 34.96
N ALA A 31 -26.83 10.87 35.79
CA ALA A 31 -26.63 10.16 37.07
C ALA A 31 -26.07 8.72 37.09
N ALA A 32 -24.84 8.63 37.61
CA ALA A 32 -24.34 7.56 38.51
C ALA A 32 -24.91 7.78 39.95
N PRO A 33 -24.79 6.85 40.93
CA PRO A 33 -23.52 6.51 41.65
C PRO A 33 -23.43 5.01 42.10
N GLY A 34 -22.31 4.41 42.49
CA GLY A 34 -21.53 4.54 43.74
C GLY A 34 -21.08 3.12 44.20
N SER A 35 -19.77 2.81 44.26
CA SER A 35 -18.89 2.77 45.44
C SER A 35 -19.02 1.57 46.42
N LEU A 36 -17.97 0.74 46.50
CA LEU A 36 -17.40 0.15 47.74
C LEU A 36 -15.95 -0.29 47.41
N ARG A 37 -14.90 0.44 47.82
CA ARG A 37 -14.15 0.39 49.10
C ARG A 37 -13.64 -1.01 49.46
N ILE A 38 -12.44 -1.25 50.00
CA ILE A 38 -11.21 -0.54 50.39
C ILE A 38 -10.29 -1.70 50.86
N ASN A 39 -8.97 -1.67 50.63
CA ASN A 39 -8.00 -1.83 51.73
C ASN A 39 -6.56 -1.53 51.26
N HIS A 40 -6.02 -0.52 51.93
CA HIS A 40 -4.67 0.00 51.85
C HIS A 40 -3.71 -0.81 52.73
N SER A 41 -2.42 -0.74 52.41
CA SER A 41 -1.36 -0.44 53.40
C SER A 41 -0.12 0.08 52.68
N ASN A 42 0.20 1.34 52.97
CA ASN A 42 1.41 2.08 52.63
C ASN A 42 2.63 1.49 53.37
N HIS A 43 3.87 1.80 52.99
CA HIS A 43 4.70 2.92 53.45
C HIS A 43 6.10 2.70 52.81
N THR A 44 6.96 3.64 52.41
CA THR A 44 7.01 5.11 52.52
C THR A 44 8.19 5.64 51.68
N GLY A 45 7.98 6.78 50.99
CA GLY A 45 8.90 7.93 50.85
C GLY A 45 10.15 7.80 49.95
N ALA A 46 10.58 8.80 49.17
CA ALA A 46 10.06 10.15 48.92
C ALA A 46 10.77 10.78 47.69
N ASN A 47 10.00 11.57 46.94
CA ASN A 47 10.32 12.84 46.26
C ASN A 47 11.60 13.01 45.41
N HIS A 48 11.45 13.33 44.11
CA HIS A 48 11.53 14.73 43.60
C HIS A 48 11.51 14.80 42.05
N THR A 49 10.48 15.48 41.53
CA THR A 49 10.45 16.56 40.52
C THR A 49 11.49 16.69 39.37
N TYR A 50 10.90 16.87 38.16
CA TYR A 50 11.20 17.84 37.08
C TYR A 50 12.36 17.64 36.06
N LEU A 51 11.93 17.55 34.79
CA LEU A 51 12.49 18.08 33.53
C LEU A 51 13.84 18.84 33.56
N GLN A 52 14.77 18.47 32.67
CA GLN A 52 15.44 19.43 31.76
C GLN A 52 16.16 18.79 30.55
N ASN A 53 16.11 19.51 29.43
CA ASN A 53 16.77 19.25 28.14
C ASN A 53 18.28 19.57 28.14
N ALA A 54 18.99 18.90 27.22
CA ALA A 54 20.13 19.35 26.39
C ALA A 54 21.39 19.95 27.06
N TYR A 55 22.55 19.30 26.86
CA TYR A 55 23.74 19.78 26.12
C TYR A 55 24.97 18.86 26.37
N GLY A 56 25.76 18.61 25.32
CA GLY A 56 27.19 18.30 25.41
C GLY A 56 27.60 16.84 25.61
N LYS A 57 27.97 16.14 24.52
CA LYS A 57 28.93 15.02 24.59
C LYS A 57 30.33 15.59 24.85
N PRO A 58 31.04 15.16 25.91
CA PRO A 58 32.50 15.27 25.95
C PRO A 58 33.11 14.13 25.13
N LYS A 59 34.19 14.44 24.39
CA LYS A 59 35.12 13.44 23.84
C LYS A 59 35.68 12.61 25.01
N LEU A 60 35.57 11.28 24.93
CA LEU A 60 36.30 10.37 25.80
C LEU A 60 37.31 9.58 24.94
N SER A 61 38.47 9.41 25.54
CA SER A 61 39.79 9.00 25.04
C SER A 61 39.89 7.56 24.51
N GLU A 62 40.93 7.33 23.71
CA GLU A 62 41.25 6.14 22.90
C GLU A 62 41.68 4.81 23.59
N PRO A 63 41.72 4.57 24.93
CA PRO A 63 42.19 3.27 25.42
C PRO A 63 41.08 2.23 25.73
N GLU A 64 39.78 2.55 25.58
CA GLU A 64 38.70 1.57 25.84
C GLU A 64 38.28 0.74 24.60
N GLU A 65 38.52 1.23 23.37
CA GLU A 65 38.20 0.46 22.16
C GLU A 65 39.19 -0.70 21.93
N GLU A 66 40.45 -0.56 22.35
CA GLU A 66 41.45 -1.64 22.27
C GLU A 66 41.16 -2.77 23.27
N LEU A 67 40.69 -2.44 24.49
CA LEU A 67 40.30 -3.44 25.48
C LEU A 67 39.02 -4.19 25.08
N LEU A 68 38.07 -3.53 24.42
CA LEU A 68 36.89 -4.19 23.86
C LEU A 68 37.22 -5.08 22.66
N GLN A 69 38.27 -4.77 21.89
CA GLN A 69 38.79 -5.67 20.86
C GLN A 69 39.52 -6.89 21.45
N GLN A 70 40.20 -6.75 22.58
CA GLN A 70 40.96 -7.84 23.21
C GLN A 70 40.07 -8.89 23.91
N PHE A 71 38.83 -8.53 24.30
CA PHE A 71 37.83 -9.50 24.78
C PHE A 71 37.00 -10.14 23.66
N LYS A 72 37.18 -9.71 22.40
CA LYS A 72 36.62 -10.40 21.24
C LYS A 72 37.52 -11.60 20.91
N ARG A 73 37.43 -12.64 21.76
CA ARG A 73 38.04 -13.95 21.51
C ARG A 73 37.69 -14.38 20.08
N GLU A 74 38.74 -14.64 19.29
CA GLU A 74 38.66 -15.28 17.99
C GLU A 74 37.87 -16.59 18.11
N GLU A 75 36.60 -16.53 17.72
CA GLU A 75 35.96 -17.71 17.16
C GLU A 75 36.59 -17.91 15.79
N VAL A 76 37.70 -18.66 15.80
CA VAL A 76 38.22 -19.37 14.63
C VAL A 76 37.02 -20.05 14.00
N SER A 77 36.57 -19.53 12.86
CA SER A 77 35.46 -20.09 12.12
C SER A 77 35.84 -21.50 11.66
N PRO A 78 35.19 -22.58 12.14
CA PRO A 78 35.03 -23.72 11.29
C PRO A 78 33.84 -23.39 10.38
N THR A 79 34.11 -23.38 9.09
CA THR A 79 33.18 -23.61 7.99
C THR A 79 31.81 -24.19 8.44
N GLY A 80 30.73 -23.40 8.31
CA GLY A 80 29.36 -23.91 8.23
C GLY A 80 28.61 -24.19 9.55
N GLY A 81 28.34 -23.17 10.36
CA GLY A 81 27.43 -23.28 11.51
C GLY A 81 25.95 -23.30 11.10
N PHE A 82 25.40 -24.47 10.80
CA PHE A 82 23.94 -24.67 10.85
C PHE A 82 23.47 -24.38 12.28
N SER A 83 22.63 -23.35 12.47
CA SER A 83 22.14 -23.06 13.82
C SER A 83 21.36 -24.26 14.37
N ALA A 84 21.61 -24.62 15.62
CA ALA A 84 20.92 -25.74 16.29
C ALA A 84 19.38 -25.62 16.23
N HIS A 85 18.88 -24.39 16.08
CA HIS A 85 17.47 -24.09 15.89
C HIS A 85 16.94 -24.58 14.53
N TYR A 86 17.70 -24.45 13.44
CA TYR A 86 17.31 -25.00 12.13
C TYR A 86 17.38 -26.52 12.12
N LEU A 87 18.36 -27.11 12.83
CA LEU A 87 18.45 -28.56 12.98
C LEU A 87 17.22 -29.12 13.73
N SER A 88 16.86 -28.53 14.87
CA SER A 88 15.69 -28.92 15.66
C SER A 88 14.37 -28.77 14.88
N MET A 89 14.20 -27.65 14.18
CA MET A 89 13.01 -27.41 13.35
C MET A 89 12.94 -28.36 12.15
N PHE A 90 14.07 -28.66 11.51
CA PHE A 90 14.14 -29.66 10.44
C PHE A 90 13.78 -31.06 10.95
N LEU A 91 14.29 -31.46 12.12
CA LEU A 91 13.95 -32.76 12.71
C LEU A 91 12.47 -32.86 13.07
N LEU A 92 11.86 -31.82 13.63
CA LEU A 92 10.43 -31.80 13.96
C LEU A 92 9.54 -31.86 12.70
N THR A 93 9.90 -31.10 11.66
CA THR A 93 9.18 -31.11 10.38
C THR A 93 9.35 -32.45 9.66
N ALA A 94 10.54 -33.02 9.65
CA ALA A 94 10.79 -34.36 9.10
C ALA A 94 10.01 -35.43 9.88
N ALA A 95 9.95 -35.37 11.21
CA ALA A 95 9.16 -36.28 12.04
C ALA A 95 7.65 -36.15 11.76
N CYS A 96 7.13 -34.92 11.64
CA CYS A 96 5.72 -34.70 11.30
C CYS A 96 5.38 -35.25 9.91
N LEU A 97 6.23 -34.99 8.90
CA LEU A 97 6.08 -35.55 7.55
C LEU A 97 6.14 -37.08 7.56
N PHE A 98 7.05 -37.65 8.35
CA PHE A 98 7.15 -39.10 8.51
C PHE A 98 5.85 -39.70 9.04
N PHE A 99 5.28 -39.17 10.14
CA PHE A 99 4.02 -39.66 10.68
C PHE A 99 2.82 -39.40 9.76
N LEU A 100 2.82 -38.30 8.98
CA LEU A 100 1.79 -38.04 7.97
C LEU A 100 1.86 -39.06 6.83
N ILE A 101 3.05 -39.35 6.31
CA ILE A 101 3.23 -40.39 5.28
C ILE A 101 2.83 -41.75 5.85
N LEU A 102 3.21 -42.06 7.09
CA LEU A 102 2.87 -43.33 7.74
C LEU A 102 1.37 -43.45 7.98
N GLY A 103 0.69 -42.36 8.38
CA GLY A 103 -0.77 -42.31 8.54
C GLY A 103 -1.51 -42.44 7.20
N LEU A 104 -1.07 -41.74 6.16
CA LEU A 104 -1.68 -41.81 4.82
C LEU A 104 -1.43 -43.15 4.14
N THR A 105 -0.26 -43.76 4.34
CA THR A 105 0.02 -45.11 3.84
C THR A 105 -0.79 -46.14 4.59
N TYR A 106 -0.96 -46.01 5.91
CA TYR A 106 -1.85 -46.87 6.70
C TYR A 106 -3.32 -46.75 6.25
N LEU A 107 -3.80 -45.52 6.03
CA LEU A 107 -5.13 -45.27 5.46
C LEU A 107 -5.25 -45.81 4.03
N GLY A 108 -4.19 -45.75 3.22
CA GLY A 108 -4.17 -46.33 1.87
C GLY A 108 -4.14 -47.85 1.86
N MET A 109 -3.52 -48.48 2.86
CA MET A 109 -3.55 -49.93 3.07
C MET A 109 -4.93 -50.41 3.52
N ARG A 110 -5.65 -49.59 4.29
CA ARG A 110 -7.03 -49.85 4.72
C ARG A 110 -8.05 -49.47 3.64
N GLY A 111 -7.77 -48.43 2.85
CA GLY A 111 -8.69 -47.80 1.89
C GLY A 111 -8.96 -48.57 0.59
N THR A 112 -8.43 -49.79 0.43
CA THR A 112 -8.97 -50.74 -0.57
C THR A 112 -10.19 -51.50 -0.03
N SER A 113 -10.58 -51.30 1.23
CA SER A 113 -11.87 -51.70 1.78
C SER A 113 -12.88 -50.53 1.77
N VAL A 114 -13.19 -49.96 0.61
CA VAL A 114 -14.47 -49.25 0.47
C VAL A 114 -15.55 -50.30 0.26
N SER A 115 -15.98 -50.82 1.41
CA SER A 115 -17.35 -50.92 1.90
C SER A 115 -17.30 -51.90 3.07
N GLU A 116 -17.00 -51.38 4.27
CA GLU A 116 -17.68 -51.87 5.47
C GLU A 116 -19.15 -51.47 5.34
N ASP A 117 -19.88 -52.22 4.52
CA ASP A 117 -21.22 -52.63 4.85
C ASP A 117 -21.44 -54.04 4.29
N GLY A 118 -21.88 -54.95 5.14
CA GLY A 118 -21.98 -56.36 4.84
C GLY A 118 -20.76 -57.17 5.29
N GLY A 119 -20.57 -57.32 6.62
CA GLY A 119 -20.01 -58.58 7.11
C GLY A 119 -20.78 -59.70 6.43
N LEU A 120 -20.08 -60.63 5.76
CA LEU A 120 -20.63 -61.64 4.83
C LEU A 120 -22.12 -61.86 5.08
N SER A 121 -22.96 -61.05 4.43
CA SER A 121 -24.39 -61.28 4.45
C SER A 121 -24.63 -62.33 3.39
N ILE A 122 -24.07 -63.52 3.65
CA ILE A 122 -24.73 -64.76 3.29
C ILE A 122 -25.96 -64.80 4.22
N LYS A 123 -26.91 -63.88 4.04
CA LYS A 123 -28.30 -64.26 4.27
C LYS A 123 -28.51 -65.38 3.28
N ASN A 124 -28.56 -66.62 3.78
CA ASN A 124 -28.69 -67.86 3.02
C ASN A 124 -29.12 -67.61 1.57
N PRO A 125 -28.19 -67.49 0.60
CA PRO A 125 -28.55 -67.20 -0.78
C PRO A 125 -29.19 -68.41 -1.47
N PHE A 126 -29.46 -69.46 -0.68
CA PHE A 126 -30.04 -70.74 -1.06
C PHE A 126 -31.51 -70.87 -0.62
N ASP A 127 -32.11 -69.86 0.02
CA ASP A 127 -33.44 -70.00 0.63
C ASP A 127 -34.59 -70.03 -0.38
N GLU A 128 -34.42 -69.44 -1.58
CA GLU A 128 -35.48 -69.42 -2.60
C GLU A 128 -35.21 -70.32 -3.81
N THR A 129 -33.95 -70.51 -4.24
CA THR A 129 -33.64 -71.21 -5.51
C THR A 129 -33.46 -72.72 -5.37
N PHE A 130 -33.16 -73.22 -4.16
CA PHE A 130 -32.88 -74.64 -3.92
C PHE A 130 -33.69 -75.20 -2.75
N GLY A 131 -35.01 -75.23 -2.90
CA GLY A 131 -35.93 -75.80 -1.91
C GLY A 131 -35.83 -77.32 -1.69
N THR A 132 -34.83 -78.02 -2.25
CA THR A 132 -34.72 -79.50 -2.22
C THR A 132 -33.28 -80.08 -2.27
N ILE A 133 -32.25 -79.34 -1.86
CA ILE A 133 -30.87 -79.88 -1.78
C ILE A 133 -30.54 -80.39 -0.37
N GLN A 134 -29.89 -81.55 -0.28
CA GLN A 134 -29.44 -82.12 0.99
C GLN A 134 -28.40 -81.20 1.65
N GLU A 135 -28.50 -80.95 2.96
CA GLU A 135 -27.60 -80.05 3.71
C GLU A 135 -26.11 -80.29 3.41
N ASN A 136 -25.74 -81.55 3.15
CA ASN A 136 -24.39 -81.98 2.80
C ASN A 136 -23.92 -81.43 1.44
N GLU A 137 -24.77 -81.45 0.41
CA GLU A 137 -24.46 -80.93 -0.93
C GLU A 137 -24.34 -79.41 -0.92
N LYS A 138 -25.15 -78.72 -0.11
CA LYS A 138 -25.04 -77.27 0.11
C LYS A 138 -23.70 -76.89 0.75
N ASN A 139 -23.26 -77.63 1.76
CA ASN A 139 -21.96 -77.41 2.40
C ASN A 139 -20.79 -77.69 1.44
N LEU A 140 -20.89 -78.75 0.63
CA LEU A 140 -19.88 -79.10 -0.37
C LEU A 140 -19.78 -78.03 -1.47
N MET A 141 -20.92 -77.54 -1.99
CA MET A 141 -20.96 -76.42 -2.94
C MET A 141 -20.31 -75.16 -2.36
N MET A 142 -20.65 -74.81 -1.13
CA MET A 142 -20.11 -73.62 -0.48
C MET A 142 -18.58 -73.73 -0.31
N ASN A 143 -18.08 -74.89 0.14
CA ASN A 143 -16.64 -75.14 0.24
C ASN A 143 -15.95 -75.08 -1.13
N THR A 144 -16.59 -75.63 -2.18
CA THR A 144 -16.10 -75.55 -3.58
C THR A 144 -15.95 -74.10 -4.03
N LEU A 145 -16.99 -73.27 -3.82
CA LEU A 145 -16.99 -71.85 -4.14
C LEU A 145 -15.92 -71.08 -3.36
N TYR A 146 -15.75 -71.37 -2.07
CA TYR A 146 -14.71 -70.74 -1.24
C TYR A 146 -13.30 -71.07 -1.75
N LYS A 147 -13.01 -72.34 -2.07
CA LYS A 147 -11.70 -72.76 -2.59
C LYS A 147 -11.40 -72.18 -3.96
N LEU A 148 -12.41 -72.10 -4.82
CA LEU A 148 -12.29 -71.47 -6.13
C LEU A 148 -12.06 -69.96 -6.00
N HIS A 149 -12.84 -69.28 -5.15
CA HIS A 149 -12.66 -67.85 -4.87
C HIS A 149 -11.27 -67.56 -4.33
N ASP A 150 -10.76 -68.33 -3.37
CA ASP A 150 -9.42 -68.13 -2.80
C ASP A 150 -8.32 -68.24 -3.87
N ARG A 151 -8.41 -69.23 -4.76
CA ARG A 151 -7.46 -69.39 -5.87
C ARG A 151 -7.52 -68.22 -6.86
N LEU A 152 -8.73 -67.80 -7.23
CA LEU A 152 -8.94 -66.65 -8.14
C LEU A 152 -8.49 -65.33 -7.51
N ALA A 153 -8.70 -65.16 -6.20
CA ALA A 153 -8.29 -63.99 -5.45
C ALA A 153 -6.76 -63.89 -5.36
N GLN A 154 -6.06 -65.01 -5.15
CA GLN A 154 -4.59 -65.06 -5.18
C GLN A 154 -4.04 -64.68 -6.56
N LEU A 155 -4.57 -65.26 -7.64
CA LEU A 155 -4.16 -64.93 -9.02
C LEU A 155 -4.38 -63.45 -9.36
N ALA A 156 -5.54 -62.91 -8.99
CA ALA A 156 -5.84 -61.49 -9.18
C ALA A 156 -4.90 -60.60 -8.35
N GLY A 157 -4.55 -61.01 -7.13
CA GLY A 157 -3.59 -60.33 -6.27
C GLY A 157 -2.18 -60.32 -6.86
N ASP A 158 -1.69 -61.48 -7.31
CA ASP A 158 -0.39 -61.63 -7.96
C ASP A 158 -0.27 -60.77 -9.21
N HIS A 159 -1.33 -60.74 -10.03
CA HIS A 159 -1.38 -59.87 -11.20
C HIS A 159 -1.28 -58.38 -10.83
N GLU A 160 -2.07 -57.92 -9.85
CA GLU A 160 -2.00 -56.51 -9.41
C GLU A 160 -0.67 -56.15 -8.71
N CYS A 161 0.03 -57.14 -8.17
CA CYS A 161 1.35 -56.99 -7.57
C CYS A 161 2.50 -57.10 -8.59
N GLY A 162 2.20 -57.47 -9.84
CA GLY A 162 3.17 -57.62 -10.93
C GLY A 162 3.97 -58.93 -10.90
N SER A 163 3.55 -59.94 -10.12
CA SER A 163 4.16 -61.29 -10.11
C SER A 163 3.62 -62.20 -11.19
N SER A 164 2.42 -61.95 -11.72
CA SER A 164 1.80 -62.71 -12.81
C SER A 164 1.27 -61.78 -13.91
N SER A 165 1.28 -62.23 -15.17
CA SER A 165 0.66 -61.54 -16.30
C SER A 165 -0.81 -61.92 -16.51
N GLN A 166 -1.29 -62.98 -15.86
CA GLN A 166 -2.65 -63.49 -16.01
C GLN A 166 -3.51 -63.11 -14.79
N ARG A 167 -4.59 -62.34 -15.03
CA ARG A 167 -5.61 -61.96 -14.03
C ARG A 167 -6.81 -62.92 -14.01
N THR A 168 -6.91 -63.79 -15.00
CA THR A 168 -8.07 -64.66 -15.28
C THR A 168 -7.64 -66.12 -15.32
N LEU A 169 -8.52 -67.02 -14.91
CA LEU A 169 -8.32 -68.47 -14.97
C LEU A 169 -9.34 -69.08 -15.93
N SER A 170 -8.93 -69.98 -16.83
CA SER A 170 -9.90 -70.64 -17.72
C SER A 170 -10.78 -71.63 -16.94
N VAL A 171 -11.98 -71.93 -17.46
CA VAL A 171 -12.88 -72.92 -16.85
C VAL A 171 -12.24 -74.31 -16.76
N GLN A 172 -11.41 -74.68 -17.76
CA GLN A 172 -10.70 -75.96 -17.77
C GLN A 172 -9.63 -76.03 -16.67
N GLU A 173 -8.85 -74.96 -16.48
CA GLU A 173 -7.85 -74.89 -15.41
C GLU A 173 -8.50 -74.84 -14.02
N ALA A 174 -9.66 -74.19 -13.90
CA ALA A 174 -10.43 -74.17 -12.66
C ALA A 174 -10.97 -75.56 -12.29
N ALA A 175 -11.52 -76.30 -13.26
CA ALA A 175 -11.96 -77.68 -13.07
C ALA A 175 -10.77 -78.60 -12.69
N ALA A 176 -9.63 -78.45 -13.36
CA ALA A 176 -8.42 -79.21 -13.04
C ALA A 176 -7.90 -78.91 -11.62
N TYR A 177 -7.97 -77.65 -11.18
CA TYR A 177 -7.60 -77.25 -9.81
C TYR A 177 -8.51 -77.91 -8.76
N LEU A 178 -9.82 -77.92 -8.99
CA LEU A 178 -10.78 -78.55 -8.07
C LEU A 178 -10.65 -80.09 -8.05
N LYS A 179 -10.44 -80.72 -9.22
CA LYS A 179 -10.17 -82.16 -9.34
C LYS A 179 -8.97 -82.59 -8.49
N ASN A 180 -7.90 -81.78 -8.47
CA ASN A 180 -6.70 -82.07 -7.66
C ASN A 180 -6.95 -81.98 -6.15
N LEU A 181 -7.98 -81.26 -5.69
CA LEU A 181 -8.37 -81.17 -4.28
C LEU A 181 -9.23 -82.37 -3.85
N GLY A 182 -9.94 -83.00 -4.79
CA GLY A 182 -10.73 -84.22 -4.60
C GLY A 182 -11.77 -84.40 -5.70
N PRO A 183 -12.14 -85.65 -6.05
CA PRO A 183 -13.13 -85.92 -7.10
C PRO A 183 -14.53 -85.34 -6.77
N GLU A 184 -14.85 -85.25 -5.48
CA GLU A 184 -16.12 -84.71 -4.95
C GLU A 184 -16.38 -83.24 -5.36
N TYR A 185 -15.31 -82.46 -5.58
CA TYR A 185 -15.39 -81.05 -5.96
C TYR A 185 -15.56 -80.84 -7.46
N GLU A 186 -15.13 -81.80 -8.28
CA GLU A 186 -15.26 -81.75 -9.74
C GLU A 186 -16.73 -81.90 -10.15
N ASP A 187 -17.43 -82.86 -9.54
CA ASP A 187 -18.86 -83.10 -9.79
C ASP A 187 -19.74 -81.92 -9.38
N MET A 188 -19.33 -81.19 -8.34
CA MET A 188 -20.03 -79.99 -7.83
C MET A 188 -19.69 -78.69 -8.57
N PHE A 189 -18.65 -78.66 -9.41
CA PHE A 189 -18.21 -77.45 -10.09
C PHE A 189 -19.22 -76.92 -11.10
N ASN A 190 -19.83 -77.78 -11.91
CA ASN A 190 -20.80 -77.38 -12.93
C ASN A 190 -22.06 -76.74 -12.30
N MET A 191 -22.56 -77.35 -11.22
CA MET A 191 -23.70 -76.84 -10.46
C MET A 191 -23.36 -75.51 -9.77
N SER A 192 -22.14 -75.37 -9.25
CA SER A 192 -21.63 -74.12 -8.67
C SER A 192 -21.51 -73.02 -9.72
N LEU A 193 -21.06 -73.34 -10.94
CA LEU A 193 -20.85 -72.38 -12.03
C LEU A 193 -22.20 -71.89 -12.59
N GLN A 194 -23.17 -72.79 -12.75
CA GLN A 194 -24.55 -72.43 -13.10
C GLN A 194 -25.18 -71.52 -12.03
N TRP A 195 -24.96 -71.83 -10.75
CA TRP A 195 -25.45 -70.99 -9.64
C TRP A 195 -24.83 -69.59 -9.63
N ILE A 196 -23.53 -69.45 -9.89
CA ILE A 196 -22.84 -68.15 -10.00
C ILE A 196 -23.47 -67.33 -11.15
N PHE A 197 -23.75 -67.98 -12.28
CA PHE A 197 -24.32 -67.32 -13.46
C PHE A 197 -25.75 -66.83 -13.22
N GLU A 198 -26.61 -67.67 -12.63
CA GLU A 198 -28.02 -67.36 -12.41
C GLU A 198 -28.26 -66.35 -11.28
N ASN A 199 -27.43 -66.35 -10.23
CA ASN A 199 -27.71 -65.55 -9.04
C ASN A 199 -27.28 -64.09 -9.11
N GLY A 200 -26.53 -63.66 -10.14
CA GLY A 200 -26.27 -62.25 -10.52
C GLY A 200 -25.71 -61.31 -9.44
N LYS A 201 -25.55 -61.76 -8.20
CA LYS A 201 -25.10 -61.02 -7.02
C LYS A 201 -23.62 -61.29 -6.87
N ASP A 202 -22.85 -60.23 -6.61
CA ASP A 202 -21.38 -60.23 -6.53
C ASP A 202 -20.88 -61.17 -5.41
N VAL A 203 -20.75 -62.45 -5.74
CA VAL A 203 -20.21 -63.52 -4.88
C VAL A 203 -18.69 -63.53 -4.84
N GLY A 204 -18.04 -62.49 -5.37
CA GLY A 204 -16.58 -62.40 -5.43
C GLY A 204 -15.96 -63.03 -6.69
N ILE A 205 -16.76 -63.68 -7.53
CA ILE A 205 -16.35 -64.36 -8.78
C ILE A 205 -17.15 -63.78 -9.96
N ARG A 206 -16.44 -63.27 -10.96
CA ARG A 206 -16.96 -62.75 -12.24
C ARG A 206 -16.68 -63.77 -13.34
N CYS A 207 -17.72 -64.15 -14.08
CA CYS A 207 -17.61 -64.94 -15.31
C CYS A 207 -17.33 -64.02 -16.50
N VAL A 208 -16.37 -64.38 -17.35
CA VAL A 208 -15.94 -63.59 -18.52
C VAL A 208 -15.94 -64.48 -19.77
N GLY A 209 -16.48 -63.94 -20.87
CA GLY A 209 -16.55 -64.60 -22.18
C GLY A 209 -15.30 -64.37 -23.03
N TYR A 210 -15.45 -64.40 -24.36
CA TYR A 210 -14.35 -64.18 -25.32
C TYR A 210 -13.88 -62.72 -25.33
N GLY A 211 -14.81 -61.77 -25.10
CA GLY A 211 -14.53 -60.35 -24.92
C GLY A 211 -14.66 -59.88 -23.45
N PRO A 212 -13.86 -58.89 -23.01
CA PRO A 212 -13.93 -58.37 -21.64
C PRO A 212 -15.23 -57.62 -21.29
N ASP A 213 -16.01 -57.18 -22.29
CA ASP A 213 -17.24 -56.39 -22.15
C ASP A 213 -18.48 -57.07 -22.78
N GLU A 214 -18.40 -58.37 -23.07
CA GLU A 214 -19.51 -59.12 -23.67
C GLU A 214 -20.54 -59.53 -22.61
N GLN A 215 -21.83 -59.22 -22.82
CA GLN A 215 -22.91 -59.67 -21.94
C GLN A 215 -23.18 -61.15 -22.22
N LEU A 216 -22.82 -62.02 -21.27
CA LEU A 216 -23.06 -63.45 -21.41
C LEU A 216 -24.55 -63.79 -21.32
N THR A 217 -25.06 -64.50 -22.32
CA THR A 217 -26.46 -64.97 -22.38
C THR A 217 -26.65 -66.40 -21.92
N ASN A 218 -25.64 -67.28 -22.07
CA ASN A 218 -25.67 -68.66 -21.61
C ASN A 218 -24.43 -69.06 -20.79
N VAL A 219 -24.60 -70.05 -19.91
CA VAL A 219 -23.52 -70.64 -19.09
C VAL A 219 -22.40 -71.24 -19.96
N THR A 220 -22.72 -71.70 -21.16
CA THR A 220 -21.76 -72.25 -22.14
C THR A 220 -20.78 -71.23 -22.70
N ASP A 221 -21.11 -69.94 -22.57
CA ASP A 221 -20.31 -68.84 -23.11
C ASP A 221 -19.23 -68.38 -22.10
N VAL A 222 -19.23 -68.95 -20.89
CA VAL A 222 -18.24 -68.69 -19.84
C VAL A 222 -16.92 -69.38 -20.19
N GLN A 223 -15.89 -68.60 -20.49
CA GLN A 223 -14.56 -69.14 -20.83
C GLN A 223 -13.53 -68.89 -19.74
N PHE A 224 -13.66 -67.77 -19.02
CA PHE A 224 -12.76 -67.36 -17.96
C PHE A 224 -13.50 -66.99 -16.66
N LEU A 225 -12.82 -67.21 -15.55
CA LEU A 225 -13.24 -66.83 -14.21
C LEU A 225 -12.25 -65.81 -13.65
N GLN A 226 -12.78 -64.77 -13.01
CA GLN A 226 -12.01 -63.69 -12.42
C GLN A 226 -12.52 -63.39 -11.02
N SER A 227 -11.64 -63.09 -10.06
CA SER A 227 -12.09 -62.57 -8.77
C SER A 227 -12.35 -61.06 -8.83
N THR A 228 -13.44 -60.60 -8.20
CA THR A 228 -13.69 -59.16 -8.00
C THR A 228 -12.86 -58.59 -6.85
N ARG A 229 -12.36 -59.43 -5.93
CA ARG A 229 -11.58 -59.04 -4.75
C ARG A 229 -10.19 -59.71 -4.74
N PRO A 230 -9.14 -59.02 -5.21
CA PRO A 230 -7.78 -59.56 -5.21
C PRO A 230 -7.21 -59.70 -3.79
N LEU A 231 -6.64 -60.87 -3.49
CA LEU A 231 -5.92 -61.12 -2.25
C LEU A 231 -4.45 -60.69 -2.44
N MET A 232 -4.11 -59.53 -1.90
CA MET A 232 -2.77 -58.96 -2.06
C MET A 232 -1.95 -59.17 -0.80
N SER A 233 -0.67 -59.55 -0.96
CA SER A 233 0.29 -59.58 0.15
C SER A 233 0.44 -58.18 0.79
N PHE A 234 0.71 -58.16 2.09
CA PHE A 234 0.94 -56.95 2.87
C PHE A 234 1.98 -56.03 2.22
N TRP A 235 3.09 -56.61 1.74
CA TRP A 235 4.18 -55.87 1.10
C TRP A 235 3.76 -55.20 -0.20
N CYS A 236 2.90 -55.84 -0.99
CA CYS A 236 2.38 -55.28 -2.22
C CYS A 236 1.43 -54.10 -1.95
N ARG A 237 0.53 -54.24 -0.96
CA ARG A 237 -0.35 -53.15 -0.52
C ARG A 237 0.46 -51.96 0.00
N PHE A 238 1.46 -52.23 0.84
CA PHE A 238 2.35 -51.19 1.38
C PHE A 238 3.11 -50.48 0.26
N ARG A 239 3.75 -51.22 -0.66
CA ARG A 239 4.50 -50.65 -1.79
C ARG A 239 3.61 -49.75 -2.66
N ARG A 240 2.41 -50.22 -3.01
CA ARG A 240 1.49 -49.46 -3.88
C ARG A 240 0.93 -48.22 -3.16
N ALA A 241 0.58 -48.33 -1.88
CA ALA A 241 0.15 -47.21 -1.07
C ALA A 241 1.27 -46.17 -0.92
N PHE A 242 2.50 -46.60 -0.62
CA PHE A 242 3.66 -45.73 -0.50
C PHE A 242 3.96 -44.98 -1.80
N ILE A 243 4.03 -45.69 -2.94
CA ILE A 243 4.27 -45.05 -4.24
C ILE A 243 3.18 -44.02 -4.56
N THR A 244 1.91 -44.37 -4.33
CA THR A 244 0.78 -43.48 -4.64
C THR A 244 0.81 -42.22 -3.76
N VAL A 245 1.00 -42.38 -2.45
CA VAL A 245 1.06 -41.27 -1.49
C VAL A 245 2.27 -40.37 -1.80
N THR A 246 3.45 -40.96 -2.02
CA THR A 246 4.67 -40.21 -2.33
C THR A 246 4.53 -39.43 -3.64
N HIS A 247 3.97 -40.03 -4.70
CA HIS A 247 3.75 -39.32 -5.97
C HIS A 247 2.75 -38.17 -5.83
N ARG A 248 1.63 -38.38 -5.11
CA ARG A 248 0.63 -37.32 -4.83
C ARG A 248 1.23 -36.16 -4.02
N LEU A 249 2.03 -36.48 -3.00
CA LEU A 249 2.71 -35.48 -2.19
C LEU A 249 3.76 -34.70 -3.00
N LEU A 250 4.51 -35.39 -3.86
CA LEU A 250 5.52 -34.77 -4.72
C LEU A 250 4.89 -33.78 -5.70
N LEU A 251 3.76 -34.14 -6.33
CA LEU A 251 3.00 -33.22 -7.17
C LEU A 251 2.52 -31.97 -6.42
N LEU A 252 2.05 -32.12 -5.18
CA LEU A 252 1.62 -31.01 -4.35
C LEU A 252 2.80 -30.08 -4.02
N CYS A 253 3.95 -30.64 -3.62
CA CYS A 253 5.17 -29.90 -3.35
C CYS A 253 5.65 -29.11 -4.58
N LEU A 254 5.62 -29.71 -5.77
CA LEU A 254 5.97 -29.02 -7.02
C LEU A 254 5.05 -27.81 -7.28
N GLY A 255 3.75 -27.96 -7.02
CA GLY A 255 2.78 -26.85 -7.11
C GLY A 255 3.14 -25.70 -6.16
N VAL A 256 3.46 -26.00 -4.90
CA VAL A 256 3.85 -24.98 -3.91
C VAL A 256 5.15 -24.26 -4.31
N VAL A 257 6.15 -25.00 -4.81
CA VAL A 257 7.41 -24.41 -5.30
C VAL A 257 7.15 -23.46 -6.48
N MET A 258 6.31 -23.87 -7.44
CA MET A 258 5.96 -23.03 -8.59
C MET A 258 5.30 -21.72 -8.15
N VAL A 259 4.32 -21.79 -7.24
CA VAL A 259 3.67 -20.59 -6.67
C VAL A 259 4.68 -19.69 -5.96
N CYS A 260 5.57 -20.27 -5.13
CA CYS A 260 6.62 -19.50 -4.45
C CYS A 260 7.55 -18.78 -5.43
N VAL A 261 7.95 -19.43 -6.53
CA VAL A 261 8.79 -18.83 -7.58
C VAL A 261 8.07 -17.66 -8.25
N VAL A 262 6.79 -17.82 -8.59
CA VAL A 262 5.98 -16.75 -9.19
C VAL A 262 5.86 -15.57 -8.23
N LEU A 263 5.56 -15.80 -6.95
CA LEU A 263 5.46 -14.73 -5.96
C LEU A 263 6.79 -14.00 -5.74
N ARG A 264 7.91 -14.74 -5.68
CA ARG A 264 9.26 -14.16 -5.60
C ARG A 264 9.57 -13.32 -6.84
N TYR A 265 9.23 -13.81 -8.02
CA TYR A 265 9.40 -13.07 -9.27
C TYR A 265 8.54 -11.80 -9.31
N MET A 266 7.27 -11.87 -8.91
CA MET A 266 6.38 -10.71 -8.83
C MET A 266 6.92 -9.66 -7.84
N LYS A 267 7.37 -10.10 -6.66
CA LYS A 267 7.99 -9.21 -5.67
C LYS A 267 9.25 -8.54 -6.23
N TYR A 268 10.13 -9.31 -6.88
CA TYR A 268 11.33 -8.78 -7.52
C TYR A 268 10.99 -7.78 -8.64
N ARG A 269 9.98 -8.09 -9.46
CA ARG A 269 9.50 -7.21 -10.52
C ARG A 269 8.97 -5.88 -9.97
N TRP A 270 8.15 -5.94 -8.93
CA TRP A 270 7.58 -4.77 -8.29
C TRP A 270 8.65 -3.87 -7.66
N THR A 271 9.58 -4.45 -6.90
CA THR A 271 10.67 -3.68 -6.27
C THR A 271 11.58 -3.04 -7.31
N LYS A 272 11.89 -3.76 -8.40
CA LYS A 272 12.72 -3.23 -9.48
C LYS A 272 12.04 -2.07 -10.20
N GLU A 273 10.73 -2.15 -10.43
CA GLU A 273 9.97 -1.07 -11.05
C GLU A 273 9.93 0.18 -10.15
N GLU A 274 9.76 -0.02 -8.84
CA GLU A 274 9.83 1.08 -7.87
C GLU A 274 11.21 1.76 -7.85
N GLU A 275 12.31 0.99 -7.84
CA GLU A 275 13.67 1.51 -7.94
C GLU A 275 13.89 2.31 -9.24
N GLU A 276 13.45 1.79 -10.39
CA GLU A 276 13.53 2.49 -11.67
C GLU A 276 12.73 3.81 -11.66
N THR A 277 11.55 3.85 -11.01
CA THR A 277 10.76 5.09 -10.90
C THR A 277 11.41 6.11 -9.96
N ARG A 278 11.98 5.68 -8.83
CA ARG A 278 12.72 6.56 -7.91
C ARG A 278 13.95 7.15 -8.60
N GLN A 279 14.69 6.34 -9.35
CA GLN A 279 15.83 6.79 -10.14
C GLN A 279 15.41 7.76 -11.26
N MET A 280 14.25 7.56 -11.88
CA MET A 280 13.67 8.51 -12.83
C MET A 280 13.38 9.86 -12.16
N TYR A 281 12.71 9.88 -11.00
CA TYR A 281 12.44 11.14 -10.29
C TYR A 281 13.72 11.86 -9.83
N ASP A 282 14.69 11.12 -9.29
CA ASP A 282 16.00 11.67 -8.93
C ASP A 282 16.72 12.26 -10.16
N MET A 283 16.66 11.59 -11.31
CA MET A 283 17.19 12.10 -12.59
C MET A 283 16.49 13.40 -13.02
N VAL A 284 15.15 13.45 -12.94
CA VAL A 284 14.37 14.65 -13.26
C VAL A 284 14.75 15.83 -12.37
N ILE A 285 14.92 15.60 -11.06
CA ILE A 285 15.37 16.64 -10.12
C ILE A 285 16.75 17.17 -10.51
N LYS A 286 17.70 16.27 -10.82
CA LYS A 286 19.04 16.65 -11.28
C LYS A 286 19.02 17.46 -12.58
N ILE A 287 18.19 17.08 -13.55
CA ILE A 287 17.98 17.84 -14.79
C ILE A 287 17.46 19.25 -14.48
N ILE A 288 16.43 19.34 -13.64
CA ILE A 288 15.82 20.62 -13.25
C ILE A 288 16.83 21.53 -12.54
N ASP A 289 17.68 20.96 -11.68
CA ASP A 289 18.69 21.70 -10.94
C ASP A 289 19.76 22.30 -11.87
N VAL A 290 20.27 21.51 -12.83
CA VAL A 290 21.21 22.00 -13.86
C VAL A 290 20.59 23.11 -14.70
N LEU A 291 19.33 22.93 -15.14
CA LEU A 291 18.64 23.96 -15.93
C LEU A 291 18.37 25.23 -15.12
N ARG A 292 18.01 25.10 -13.83
CA ARG A 292 17.79 26.23 -12.93
C ARG A 292 19.09 27.00 -12.68
N SER A 293 20.16 26.30 -12.30
CA SER A 293 21.47 26.89 -12.04
C SER A 293 22.02 27.61 -13.28
N HIS A 294 21.89 27.00 -14.46
CA HIS A 294 22.27 27.65 -15.71
C HIS A 294 21.42 28.90 -16.01
N ASN A 295 20.12 28.86 -15.74
CA ASN A 295 19.25 30.03 -15.91
C ASN A 295 19.58 31.16 -14.93
N GLU A 296 20.00 30.84 -13.70
CA GLU A 296 20.52 31.82 -12.74
C GLU A 296 21.83 32.45 -13.24
N ALA A 297 22.76 31.64 -13.74
CA ALA A 297 24.00 32.12 -14.34
C ALA A 297 23.77 33.01 -15.58
N CYS A 298 22.77 32.69 -16.41
CA CYS A 298 22.37 33.52 -17.55
C CYS A 298 21.73 34.86 -17.15
N GLN A 299 21.13 34.95 -15.96
CA GLN A 299 20.60 36.23 -15.46
C GLN A 299 21.72 37.14 -14.99
N GLU A 300 22.78 36.58 -14.42
CA GLU A 300 23.96 37.33 -13.98
C GLU A 300 24.83 37.74 -15.18
N ASN A 301 25.05 36.83 -16.12
CA ASN A 301 25.85 37.05 -17.32
C ASN A 301 24.98 37.13 -18.57
N LYS A 302 24.80 38.35 -19.10
CA LYS A 302 24.01 38.60 -20.32
C LYS A 302 24.59 37.98 -21.59
N ASP A 303 25.84 37.53 -21.55
CA ASP A 303 26.53 36.91 -22.68
C ASP A 303 26.21 35.41 -22.83
N LEU A 304 25.62 34.79 -21.79
CA LEU A 304 25.19 33.39 -21.83
C LEU A 304 23.81 33.26 -22.47
N GLN A 305 23.62 32.22 -23.29
CA GLN A 305 22.35 31.98 -23.96
C GLN A 305 21.37 31.24 -23.04
N PRO A 306 20.08 31.63 -22.99
CA PRO A 306 19.10 31.11 -22.03
C PRO A 306 18.52 29.73 -22.42
N PHE A 307 19.33 28.86 -23.03
CA PHE A 307 18.96 27.50 -23.43
C PHE A 307 20.16 26.55 -23.38
N MET A 308 19.92 25.27 -23.10
CA MET A 308 20.96 24.25 -23.01
C MET A 308 20.64 23.06 -23.93
N PRO A 309 21.59 22.55 -24.76
CA PRO A 309 21.39 21.35 -25.56
C PRO A 309 21.16 20.11 -24.68
N ILE A 310 20.16 19.28 -25.04
CA ILE A 310 19.87 18.02 -24.31
C ILE A 310 21.12 17.12 -24.18
N PRO A 311 21.96 16.94 -25.24
CA PRO A 311 23.18 16.15 -25.10
C PRO A 311 24.16 16.72 -24.09
N HIS A 312 24.25 18.05 -23.95
CA HIS A 312 25.12 18.68 -22.96
C HIS A 312 24.61 18.42 -21.54
N VAL A 313 23.31 18.53 -21.29
CA VAL A 313 22.72 18.26 -19.97
C VAL A 313 22.99 16.81 -19.58
N ARG A 314 22.78 15.87 -20.52
CA ARG A 314 23.07 14.45 -20.31
C ARG A 314 24.52 14.20 -19.95
N ASP A 315 25.42 14.81 -20.68
CA ASP A 315 26.86 14.60 -20.53
C ASP A 315 27.40 15.26 -19.25
N SER A 316 26.72 16.28 -18.73
CA SER A 316 26.98 16.87 -17.41
C SER A 316 26.51 15.99 -16.25
N LEU A 317 25.43 15.22 -16.43
CA LEU A 317 24.82 14.41 -15.38
C LEU A 317 25.28 12.94 -15.38
N ILE A 318 25.68 12.42 -16.54
CA ILE A 318 26.00 11.01 -16.74
C ILE A 318 27.40 10.86 -17.33
N LEU A 319 28.30 10.26 -16.54
CA LEU A 319 29.64 9.90 -16.99
C LEU A 319 29.58 8.94 -18.20
N PRO A 320 30.55 8.99 -19.14
CA PRO A 320 30.57 8.16 -20.34
C PRO A 320 30.37 6.66 -20.09
N HIS A 321 30.94 6.14 -19.00
CA HIS A 321 30.85 4.73 -18.61
C HIS A 321 29.40 4.30 -18.27
N ASP A 322 28.62 5.20 -17.67
CA ASP A 322 27.30 4.88 -17.13
C ASP A 322 26.15 5.10 -18.13
N ARG A 323 26.44 5.64 -19.31
CA ARG A 323 25.44 5.97 -20.34
C ARG A 323 24.59 4.78 -20.76
N LYS A 324 25.19 3.59 -20.91
CA LYS A 324 24.44 2.38 -21.30
C LYS A 324 23.45 1.95 -20.22
N ARG A 325 23.87 2.00 -18.95
CA ARG A 325 23.05 1.60 -17.79
C ARG A 325 21.91 2.60 -17.56
N MET A 326 22.21 3.90 -17.66
CA MET A 326 21.26 4.97 -17.36
C MET A 326 20.37 5.35 -18.54
N LYS A 327 20.63 4.86 -19.76
CA LYS A 327 19.85 5.20 -20.96
C LYS A 327 18.35 5.06 -20.77
N LYS A 328 17.89 3.91 -20.24
CA LYS A 328 16.46 3.64 -20.02
C LYS A 328 15.83 4.65 -19.05
N ILE A 329 16.57 5.05 -18.02
CA ILE A 329 16.12 6.01 -17.00
C ILE A 329 16.12 7.42 -17.59
N TRP A 330 17.15 7.77 -18.37
CA TRP A 330 17.25 9.05 -19.08
C TRP A 330 16.09 9.24 -20.06
N ASP A 331 15.84 8.27 -20.93
CA ASP A 331 14.77 8.35 -21.94
C ASP A 331 13.40 8.52 -21.23
N ARG A 332 13.13 7.72 -20.19
CA ARG A 332 11.91 7.82 -19.37
C ARG A 332 11.78 9.18 -18.65
N ALA A 333 12.90 9.72 -18.15
CA ALA A 333 12.93 11.03 -17.48
C ALA A 333 12.67 12.18 -18.46
N VAL A 334 13.22 12.10 -19.68
CA VAL A 334 12.97 13.07 -20.75
C VAL A 334 11.50 13.06 -21.16
N ASP A 335 10.91 11.88 -21.35
CA ASP A 335 9.48 11.74 -21.66
C ASP A 335 8.60 12.29 -20.53
N PHE A 336 8.94 11.98 -19.27
CA PHE A 336 8.24 12.52 -18.10
C PHE A 336 8.34 14.05 -18.02
N LEU A 337 9.53 14.61 -18.26
CA LEU A 337 9.76 16.05 -18.24
C LEU A 337 8.94 16.75 -19.33
N ALA A 338 8.92 16.20 -20.55
CA ALA A 338 8.15 16.76 -21.66
C ALA A 338 6.63 16.71 -21.43
N ALA A 339 6.13 15.67 -20.75
CA ALA A 339 4.70 15.50 -20.48
C ALA A 339 4.19 16.29 -19.26
N ASN A 340 5.00 16.39 -18.20
CA ASN A 340 4.51 16.83 -16.87
C ASN A 340 5.17 18.11 -16.34
N GLU A 341 6.33 18.54 -16.86
CA GLU A 341 7.04 19.71 -16.34
C GLU A 341 6.80 20.95 -17.21
N SER A 342 5.96 21.86 -16.71
CA SER A 342 5.63 23.11 -17.41
C SER A 342 6.74 24.17 -17.36
N ARG A 343 7.74 24.02 -16.49
CA ARG A 343 8.85 25.00 -16.34
C ARG A 343 9.96 24.84 -17.37
N VAL A 344 9.97 23.75 -18.13
CA VAL A 344 10.99 23.46 -19.15
C VAL A 344 10.31 23.31 -20.51
N ARG A 345 10.78 24.06 -21.50
CA ARG A 345 10.34 23.93 -22.89
C ARG A 345 11.40 23.23 -23.71
N THR A 346 11.00 22.20 -24.45
CA THR A 346 11.85 21.58 -25.48
C THR A 346 11.65 22.32 -26.81
N GLU A 347 12.75 22.80 -27.40
CA GLU A 347 12.75 23.54 -28.68
C GLU A 347 13.83 22.95 -29.61
N THR A 348 13.62 23.01 -30.93
CA THR A 348 14.68 22.70 -31.91
C THR A 348 15.38 24.00 -32.29
N ARG A 349 16.69 24.07 -32.08
CA ARG A 349 17.50 25.26 -32.34
C ARG A 349 18.71 24.91 -33.17
N ARG A 350 19.01 25.76 -34.16
CA ARG A 350 20.24 25.65 -34.95
C ARG A 350 21.42 26.24 -34.18
N ILE A 351 22.40 25.42 -33.84
CA ILE A 351 23.64 25.80 -33.14
C ILE A 351 24.80 25.37 -34.03
N GLY A 352 25.64 26.32 -34.47
CA GLY A 352 26.80 26.02 -35.31
C GLY A 352 26.46 25.38 -36.66
N GLY A 353 25.27 25.66 -37.22
CA GLY A 353 24.83 25.12 -38.52
C GLY A 353 24.08 23.78 -38.46
N ALA A 354 24.02 23.12 -37.30
CA ALA A 354 23.26 21.89 -37.09
C ALA A 354 22.06 22.12 -36.15
N ASP A 355 20.97 21.37 -36.37
CA ASP A 355 19.75 21.49 -35.59
C ASP A 355 19.82 20.55 -34.37
N PHE A 356 19.65 21.12 -33.17
CA PHE A 356 19.69 20.41 -31.90
C PHE A 356 18.39 20.60 -31.12
N LEU A 357 17.99 19.57 -30.37
CA LEU A 357 16.99 19.72 -29.32
C LEU A 357 17.63 20.38 -28.10
N VAL A 358 17.01 21.46 -27.65
CA VAL A 358 17.45 22.28 -26.51
C VAL A 358 16.33 22.38 -25.48
N TRP A 359 16.73 22.47 -24.21
CA TRP A 359 15.85 22.83 -23.12
C TRP A 359 16.00 24.30 -22.76
N ARG A 360 14.86 24.97 -22.64
CA ARG A 360 14.75 26.36 -22.20
C ARG A 360 13.94 26.42 -20.92
N TRP A 361 14.49 27.06 -19.90
CA TRP A 361 13.76 27.39 -18.68
C TRP A 361 12.77 28.51 -18.97
N ILE A 362 11.47 28.27 -18.79
CA ILE A 362 10.39 29.23 -19.11
C ILE A 362 9.82 29.91 -17.89
N GLN A 363 10.06 29.38 -16.69
CA GLN A 363 9.59 30.04 -15.47
C GLN A 363 10.26 31.42 -15.40
N PRO A 364 9.49 32.52 -15.37
CA PRO A 364 10.05 33.82 -15.13
C PRO A 364 10.82 33.74 -13.82
N SER A 365 12.11 34.08 -13.85
CA SER A 365 12.73 34.56 -12.62
C SER A 365 11.82 35.60 -12.03
N ALA A 366 11.70 35.66 -10.71
CA ALA A 366 11.02 36.76 -10.03
C ALA A 366 11.79 38.09 -10.23
N SER A 367 12.28 38.37 -11.43
CA SER A 367 12.58 39.70 -11.94
C SER A 367 11.27 40.41 -12.29
N CYS A 368 10.35 40.48 -11.33
CA CYS A 368 9.73 41.75 -11.03
C CYS A 368 10.80 42.53 -10.28
N ASP A 369 11.38 43.53 -10.94
CA ASP A 369 12.28 44.56 -10.44
C ASP A 369 13.25 44.19 -9.30
N LYS A 370 14.54 44.36 -9.60
CA LYS A 370 15.62 44.44 -8.62
C LYS A 370 15.30 45.47 -7.53
N ILE A 371 14.57 45.07 -6.51
CA ILE A 371 14.42 45.77 -5.25
C ILE A 371 14.45 44.69 -4.19
N LEU A 372 15.67 44.32 -3.80
CA LEU A 372 16.16 43.77 -2.53
C LEU A 372 15.22 42.92 -1.63
N VAL A 373 15.84 42.11 -0.79
CA VAL A 373 15.23 41.20 0.18
C VAL A 373 14.25 41.92 1.14
N ILE A 374 12.96 41.60 1.09
CA ILE A 374 11.85 41.66 2.08
C ILE A 374 10.56 41.45 1.25
N PRO A 375 9.68 40.47 1.56
CA PRO A 375 8.41 40.31 0.86
C PRO A 375 7.63 41.63 0.89
N SER A 376 7.17 42.10 -0.28
CA SER A 376 6.43 43.35 -0.37
C SER A 376 5.13 43.22 0.43
N LYS A 377 5.07 43.82 1.63
CA LYS A 377 3.83 43.80 2.42
C LYS A 377 2.79 44.60 1.63
N VAL A 378 1.74 43.93 1.21
CA VAL A 378 0.73 44.46 0.28
C VAL A 378 -0.68 44.19 0.80
N TRP A 379 -1.61 45.06 0.44
CA TRP A 379 -3.04 44.90 0.72
C TRP A 379 -3.68 43.94 -0.30
N GLN A 380 -4.43 42.94 0.18
CA GLN A 380 -4.97 41.84 -0.64
C GLN A 380 -6.50 41.87 -0.74
N GLY A 381 -7.13 42.99 -0.42
CA GLY A 381 -8.60 43.16 -0.44
C GLY A 381 -9.26 43.00 0.93
N GLN A 382 -10.59 43.03 0.96
CA GLN A 382 -11.42 42.91 2.17
C GLN A 382 -12.03 41.51 2.29
N ALA A 383 -12.05 40.97 3.51
CA ALA A 383 -12.59 39.64 3.82
C ALA A 383 -14.13 39.61 3.82
N PHE A 384 -14.78 40.73 4.13
CA PHE A 384 -16.23 40.85 4.20
C PHE A 384 -16.65 42.32 4.05
N HIS A 385 -17.91 42.53 3.65
CA HIS A 385 -18.53 43.85 3.67
C HIS A 385 -18.77 44.30 5.12
N LEU A 386 -18.55 45.60 5.36
CA LEU A 386 -18.72 46.21 6.67
C LEU A 386 -20.21 46.50 6.92
N ASP A 387 -20.81 45.66 7.75
CA ASP A 387 -22.22 45.70 8.13
C ASP A 387 -22.37 45.90 9.64
N ARG A 388 -23.60 46.15 10.11
CA ARG A 388 -23.93 46.30 11.54
C ARG A 388 -23.54 45.09 12.40
N ARG A 389 -23.31 43.92 11.80
CA ARG A 389 -22.89 42.69 12.50
C ARG A 389 -21.41 42.68 12.89
N ASN A 390 -20.57 43.35 12.12
CA ASN A 390 -19.11 43.28 12.25
C ASN A 390 -18.44 44.65 12.50
N SER A 391 -19.20 45.74 12.47
CA SER A 391 -18.69 47.10 12.71
C SER A 391 -19.60 47.90 13.67
N PRO A 392 -19.02 48.80 14.51
CA PRO A 392 -19.82 49.73 15.30
C PRO A 392 -20.65 50.65 14.40
N PRO A 393 -21.91 50.98 14.75
CA PRO A 393 -22.82 51.71 13.88
C PRO A 393 -22.35 53.15 13.61
N ASN A 394 -21.68 53.78 14.59
CA ASN A 394 -21.15 55.14 14.50
C ASN A 394 -19.70 55.19 14.96
N SER A 395 -18.96 56.18 14.46
CA SER A 395 -17.60 56.46 14.90
C SER A 395 -17.59 57.11 16.28
N LEU A 396 -17.16 56.33 17.28
CA LEU A 396 -17.28 56.74 18.69
C LEU A 396 -16.17 57.69 19.14
N THR A 397 -14.99 57.61 18.54
CA THR A 397 -13.80 58.39 18.93
C THR A 397 -12.89 58.69 17.74
N PRO A 398 -12.05 59.74 17.79
CA PRO A 398 -11.12 60.08 16.71
C PRO A 398 -9.86 59.19 16.68
N CYS A 399 -9.73 58.20 17.57
CA CYS A 399 -8.54 57.35 17.65
C CYS A 399 -8.86 55.87 17.41
N LEU A 400 -7.94 55.18 16.75
CA LEU A 400 -8.06 53.78 16.37
C LEU A 400 -6.88 52.96 16.90
N LYS A 401 -7.17 51.72 17.32
CA LYS A 401 -6.20 50.65 17.53
C LYS A 401 -6.38 49.62 16.42
N ILE A 402 -5.36 49.45 15.60
CA ILE A 402 -5.26 48.46 14.53
C ILE A 402 -4.41 47.30 15.04
N ARG A 403 -4.81 46.06 14.76
CA ARG A 403 -4.10 44.84 15.14
C ARG A 403 -3.71 44.03 13.91
N ASN A 404 -2.72 43.16 14.10
CA ASN A 404 -2.26 42.18 13.13
C ASN A 404 -1.64 42.82 11.86
N MET A 405 -1.03 44.02 12.01
CA MET A 405 -0.37 44.73 10.90
C MET A 405 1.05 44.23 10.62
N PHE A 406 1.70 43.58 11.58
CA PHE A 406 3.08 43.08 11.47
C PHE A 406 3.32 41.97 12.51
N ASP A 407 4.49 41.31 12.42
CA ASP A 407 4.99 40.38 13.42
C ASP A 407 6.32 40.88 14.00
N PRO A 408 6.40 41.34 15.26
CA PRO A 408 7.63 41.92 15.78
C PRO A 408 8.82 40.95 15.76
N VAL A 409 8.59 39.63 15.75
CA VAL A 409 9.66 38.61 15.71
C VAL A 409 10.26 38.47 14.31
N MET A 410 9.49 38.80 13.27
CA MET A 410 9.91 38.67 11.86
C MET A 410 10.50 39.96 11.29
N GLU A 411 10.37 41.09 11.99
CA GLU A 411 10.92 42.37 11.55
C GLU A 411 12.39 42.53 11.93
N ILE A 412 13.22 42.97 10.98
CA ILE A 412 14.66 43.17 11.18
C ILE A 412 14.99 44.65 10.94
N GLY A 413 15.82 45.23 11.83
CA GLY A 413 16.27 46.63 11.76
C GLY A 413 15.37 47.63 12.51
N ASP A 414 15.76 48.90 12.52
CA ASP A 414 15.08 49.91 13.35
C ASP A 414 14.01 50.72 12.62
N GLN A 415 13.98 50.67 11.27
CA GLN A 415 13.18 51.56 10.42
C GLN A 415 11.96 50.89 9.77
N TRP A 416 11.72 49.58 9.98
CA TRP A 416 10.59 48.85 9.37
C TRP A 416 9.22 49.44 9.73
N HIS A 417 9.11 50.11 10.87
CA HIS A 417 7.86 50.73 11.31
C HIS A 417 7.41 51.86 10.37
N LEU A 418 8.33 52.53 9.66
CA LEU A 418 7.98 53.56 8.68
C LEU A 418 7.20 52.95 7.51
N ALA A 419 7.58 51.74 7.08
CA ALA A 419 6.87 51.01 6.03
C ALA A 419 5.43 50.67 6.45
N ILE A 420 5.21 50.31 7.71
CA ILE A 420 3.87 50.06 8.26
C ILE A 420 3.03 51.35 8.35
N GLN A 421 3.66 52.48 8.71
CA GLN A 421 2.98 53.79 8.72
C GLN A 421 2.54 54.16 7.30
N GLU A 422 3.44 53.98 6.33
CA GLU A 422 3.17 54.29 4.93
C GLU A 422 2.07 53.42 4.34
N ALA A 423 2.06 52.12 4.63
CA ALA A 423 1.01 51.22 4.19
C ALA A 423 -0.39 51.63 4.69
N ILE A 424 -0.50 52.21 5.90
CA ILE A 424 -1.75 52.74 6.44
C ILE A 424 -2.16 54.02 5.71
N LEU A 425 -1.21 54.93 5.47
CA LEU A 425 -1.46 56.18 4.75
C LEU A 425 -1.84 55.94 3.29
N GLU A 426 -1.26 54.93 2.63
CA GLU A 426 -1.62 54.53 1.27
C GLU A 426 -3.04 53.96 1.23
N LYS A 427 -3.38 53.07 2.17
CA LYS A 427 -4.72 52.46 2.25
C LYS A 427 -5.81 53.48 2.57
N CYS A 428 -5.45 54.53 3.30
CA CYS A 428 -6.32 55.64 3.66
C CYS A 428 -5.96 56.92 2.86
N SER A 429 -5.50 56.77 1.61
CA SER A 429 -5.05 57.91 0.78
C SER A 429 -6.15 58.93 0.48
N ASP A 430 -7.40 58.47 0.49
CA ASP A 430 -8.60 59.29 0.36
C ASP A 430 -8.99 60.01 1.67
N ASN A 431 -8.28 59.77 2.76
CA ASN A 431 -8.55 60.34 4.08
C ASN A 431 -7.54 61.44 4.43
N ASP A 432 -8.04 62.66 4.59
CA ASP A 432 -7.22 63.85 4.89
C ASP A 432 -7.19 64.16 6.41
N GLY A 433 -7.72 63.26 7.23
CA GLY A 433 -7.89 63.50 8.66
C GLY A 433 -6.89 62.80 9.57
N ILE A 434 -5.98 61.97 9.06
CA ILE A 434 -5.00 61.24 9.90
C ILE A 434 -3.87 62.20 10.29
N VAL A 435 -3.62 62.42 11.59
CA VAL A 435 -2.62 63.39 12.07
C VAL A 435 -1.45 62.77 12.82
N HIS A 436 -1.60 61.56 13.34
CA HIS A 436 -0.53 60.88 14.06
C HIS A 436 -0.69 59.36 13.98
N ILE A 437 0.39 58.65 13.70
CA ILE A 437 0.45 57.18 13.66
C ILE A 437 1.63 56.72 14.53
N ALA A 438 1.36 55.85 15.50
CA ALA A 438 2.37 55.23 16.33
C ALA A 438 2.31 53.70 16.21
N VAL A 439 3.43 53.09 15.83
CA VAL A 439 3.59 51.63 15.73
C VAL A 439 4.20 51.11 17.03
N ASP A 440 3.55 50.14 17.66
CA ASP A 440 4.00 49.57 18.93
C ASP A 440 4.93 48.38 18.67
N LYS A 441 6.23 48.65 18.50
CA LYS A 441 7.26 47.66 18.12
C LYS A 441 7.31 46.43 19.04
N ASN A 442 6.86 46.55 20.28
CA ASN A 442 6.90 45.50 21.29
C ASN A 442 5.60 44.69 21.35
N SER A 443 4.58 45.06 20.56
CA SER A 443 3.29 44.41 20.57
C SER A 443 3.33 43.07 19.84
N ARG A 444 3.18 41.96 20.59
CA ARG A 444 3.01 40.61 20.01
C ARG A 444 1.78 40.47 19.11
N GLU A 445 0.78 41.33 19.28
CA GLU A 445 -0.42 41.39 18.42
C GLU A 445 -0.21 42.23 17.14
N GLY A 446 0.97 42.82 16.93
CA GLY A 446 1.24 43.70 15.79
C GLY A 446 0.38 44.96 15.80
N CYS A 447 0.35 45.70 16.92
CA CYS A 447 -0.55 46.83 17.11
C CYS A 447 -0.02 48.16 16.54
N VAL A 448 -0.92 48.91 15.90
CA VAL A 448 -0.69 50.29 15.46
C VAL A 448 -1.80 51.21 15.97
N TYR A 449 -1.44 52.43 16.36
CA TYR A 449 -2.34 53.41 16.97
C TYR A 449 -2.42 54.66 16.10
N VAL A 450 -3.63 55.01 15.65
CA VAL A 450 -3.87 56.14 14.75
C VAL A 450 -4.75 57.18 15.45
N LYS A 451 -4.39 58.46 15.35
CA LYS A 451 -5.19 59.61 15.75
C LYS A 451 -5.62 60.39 14.50
N CYS A 452 -6.90 60.72 14.43
CA CYS A 452 -7.47 61.58 13.40
C CYS A 452 -7.92 62.94 13.99
N LEU A 453 -8.21 63.92 13.12
CA LEU A 453 -8.78 65.22 13.50
C LEU A 453 -10.16 65.11 14.14
N SER A 454 -11.01 64.24 13.57
CA SER A 454 -12.39 64.07 14.02
C SER A 454 -12.81 62.59 14.01
N PRO A 455 -13.88 62.22 14.74
CA PRO A 455 -14.43 60.86 14.71
C PRO A 455 -14.86 60.42 13.31
N GLU A 456 -15.34 61.33 12.46
CA GLU A 456 -15.79 61.03 11.10
C GLU A 456 -14.62 60.56 10.22
N TYR A 457 -13.48 61.24 10.31
CA TYR A 457 -12.24 60.81 9.63
C TYR A 457 -11.72 59.48 10.18
N ALA A 458 -11.85 59.24 11.49
CA ALA A 458 -11.55 57.93 12.07
C ALA A 458 -12.50 56.84 11.56
N GLY A 459 -13.77 57.17 11.32
CA GLY A 459 -14.74 56.29 10.66
C GLY A 459 -14.36 55.92 9.24
N LYS A 460 -13.88 56.90 8.47
CA LYS A 460 -13.39 56.68 7.11
C LYS A 460 -12.18 55.74 7.09
N ALA A 461 -11.20 55.97 7.97
CA ALA A 461 -10.04 55.08 8.13
C ALA A 461 -10.46 53.67 8.62
N PHE A 462 -11.39 53.59 9.57
CA PHE A 462 -11.92 52.32 10.06
C PHE A 462 -12.50 51.49 8.91
N LYS A 463 -13.27 52.11 8.01
CA LYS A 463 -13.88 51.42 6.87
C LYS A 463 -12.86 50.90 5.85
N ALA A 464 -11.75 51.60 5.67
CA ALA A 464 -10.68 51.18 4.77
C ALA A 464 -9.84 50.02 5.33
N LEU A 465 -9.63 50.01 6.66
CA LEU A 465 -8.67 49.12 7.32
C LEU A 465 -9.31 47.88 7.93
N HIS A 466 -10.51 47.99 8.50
CA HIS A 466 -11.15 46.88 9.20
C HIS A 466 -11.58 45.77 8.23
N GLY A 467 -11.20 44.53 8.54
CA GLY A 467 -11.54 43.38 7.71
C GLY A 467 -10.70 43.28 6.44
N SER A 468 -9.67 44.11 6.27
CA SER A 468 -8.74 44.04 5.14
C SER A 468 -7.62 43.03 5.40
N TRP A 469 -7.14 42.38 4.35
CA TRP A 469 -5.95 41.52 4.38
C TRP A 469 -4.69 42.35 4.06
N PHE A 470 -3.67 42.24 4.90
CA PHE A 470 -2.35 42.84 4.72
C PHE A 470 -1.29 41.81 5.05
N ASP A 471 -0.35 41.57 4.14
CA ASP A 471 0.76 40.61 4.33
C ASP A 471 0.29 39.20 4.75
N GLY A 472 -0.80 38.71 4.14
CA GLY A 472 -1.40 37.43 4.47
C GLY A 472 -2.10 37.38 5.85
N LYS A 473 -2.26 38.53 6.53
CA LYS A 473 -2.88 38.65 7.85
C LYS A 473 -4.16 39.48 7.81
N LEU A 474 -5.19 39.02 8.52
CA LEU A 474 -6.45 39.75 8.64
C LEU A 474 -6.33 40.89 9.66
N VAL A 475 -6.54 42.13 9.20
CA VAL A 475 -6.44 43.34 10.00
C VAL A 475 -7.76 43.63 10.71
N THR A 476 -7.68 43.90 12.02
CA THR A 476 -8.85 44.28 12.82
C THR A 476 -8.64 45.62 13.50
N VAL A 477 -9.70 46.43 13.59
CA VAL A 477 -9.65 47.80 14.11
C VAL A 477 -10.64 47.94 15.26
N LYS A 478 -10.25 48.67 16.31
CA LYS A 478 -11.14 49.08 17.41
C LYS A 478 -10.95 50.57 17.70
N TYR A 479 -12.03 51.25 18.07
CA TYR A 479 -11.95 52.62 18.56
C TYR A 479 -11.24 52.70 19.92
N LEU A 480 -10.44 53.74 20.11
CA LEU A 480 -9.70 54.04 21.32
C LEU A 480 -10.09 55.43 21.82
N ARG A 481 -10.27 55.60 23.13
CA ARG A 481 -10.56 56.93 23.69
C ARG A 481 -9.36 57.86 23.55
N LEU A 482 -9.63 59.14 23.30
CA LEU A 482 -8.63 60.17 23.06
C LEU A 482 -7.72 60.40 24.27
N ASP A 483 -8.30 60.43 25.47
CA ASP A 483 -7.59 60.53 26.76
C ASP A 483 -6.51 59.45 26.92
N ARG A 484 -6.86 58.18 26.67
CA ARG A 484 -5.93 57.05 26.73
C ARG A 484 -4.87 57.11 25.64
N TYR A 485 -5.23 57.62 24.46
CA TYR A 485 -4.26 57.82 23.37
C TYR A 485 -3.20 58.83 23.76
N HIS A 486 -3.60 60.01 24.26
CA HIS A 486 -2.66 61.07 24.69
C HIS A 486 -1.82 60.67 25.90
N HIS A 487 -2.40 59.93 26.85
CA HIS A 487 -1.63 59.40 27.98
C HIS A 487 -0.51 58.46 27.52
N ARG A 488 -0.77 57.63 26.49
CA ARG A 488 0.23 56.72 25.93
C ARG A 488 1.22 57.39 24.97
N PHE A 489 0.75 58.38 24.22
CA PHE A 489 1.51 59.11 23.21
C PHE A 489 1.36 60.63 23.42
N PRO A 490 2.10 61.20 24.39
CA PRO A 490 1.96 62.63 24.73
C PRO A 490 2.34 63.56 23.56
N HIS A 491 3.28 63.14 22.70
CA HIS A 491 3.65 63.88 21.49
C HIS A 491 2.48 64.08 20.50
N ALA A 492 1.45 63.23 20.58
CA ALA A 492 0.28 63.37 19.72
C ALA A 492 -0.62 64.55 20.11
N LEU A 493 -0.39 65.21 21.25
CA LEU A 493 -1.14 66.41 21.66
C LEU A 493 -0.93 67.57 20.68
N THR A 494 0.31 67.78 20.24
CA THR A 494 0.70 68.86 19.33
C THR A 494 0.53 68.51 17.84
N CYS A 495 0.18 67.25 17.53
CA CYS A 495 -0.03 66.80 16.16
C CYS A 495 -1.45 67.13 15.67
N ASN A 496 -1.56 68.15 14.81
CA ASN A 496 -2.79 68.63 14.17
C ASN A 496 -2.69 68.75 12.64
N THR A 497 -1.51 68.55 12.06
CA THR A 497 -1.28 68.58 10.61
C THR A 497 -1.57 67.20 10.00
N PRO A 498 -2.42 67.11 8.95
CA PRO A 498 -2.66 65.85 8.25
C PRO A 498 -1.41 65.22 7.66
N LEU A 499 -1.25 63.92 7.86
CA LEU A 499 -0.21 63.09 7.27
C LEU A 499 -0.65 62.62 5.89
N LYS A 500 0.30 62.56 4.96
CA LYS A 500 0.09 62.10 3.58
C LYS A 500 1.12 61.04 3.22
N PRO A 501 0.76 60.04 2.40
CA PRO A 501 1.72 59.07 1.91
C PRO A 501 2.77 59.77 1.05
N SER A 502 4.03 59.33 1.15
CA SER A 502 5.16 59.91 0.41
C SER A 502 5.11 59.68 -1.10
N ASN A 503 4.32 58.73 -1.62
CA ASN A 503 4.11 58.50 -3.05
C ASN A 503 2.60 58.35 -3.37
N LYS A 504 2.17 58.84 -4.55
CA LYS A 504 0.79 58.75 -5.05
C LYS A 504 0.51 57.47 -5.83
N HIS A 505 1.55 56.77 -6.29
CA HIS A 505 1.42 55.41 -6.81
C HIS A 505 1.49 54.44 -5.63
N MET A 506 0.65 53.40 -5.60
CA MET A 506 0.57 52.35 -4.56
C MET A 506 1.83 51.44 -4.52
N ASN A 507 3.00 52.06 -4.55
CA ASN A 507 4.31 51.46 -4.75
C ASN A 507 5.31 51.86 -3.63
N SER A 508 4.94 52.61 -2.57
CA SER A 508 5.94 53.19 -1.64
C SER A 508 6.71 52.13 -0.85
N MET A 509 6.16 50.94 -0.68
CA MET A 509 6.83 49.81 -0.04
C MET A 509 8.07 49.31 -0.83
N SER A 510 8.24 49.77 -2.08
CA SER A 510 9.42 49.50 -2.90
C SER A 510 10.56 50.53 -2.69
N HIS A 511 10.27 51.74 -2.21
CA HIS A 511 11.20 52.88 -2.23
C HIS A 511 11.85 53.27 -0.89
N LEU A 512 11.36 52.76 0.25
CA LEU A 512 11.99 53.00 1.56
C LEU A 512 13.41 52.43 1.69
N ARG A 513 13.90 51.70 0.68
CA ARG A 513 15.27 51.16 0.60
C ARG A 513 16.33 52.13 0.08
N LEU A 514 15.98 53.30 -0.45
CA LEU A 514 16.95 54.16 -1.15
C LEU A 514 17.47 55.36 -0.34
N ARG A 515 17.05 55.55 0.92
CA ARG A 515 17.45 56.74 1.70
C ARG A 515 18.58 56.54 2.72
N THR A 516 19.16 55.34 2.81
CA THR A 516 20.26 55.04 3.74
C THR A 516 21.63 54.86 3.07
N GLY A 517 21.78 55.23 1.79
CA GLY A 517 23.02 55.03 1.06
C GLY A 517 23.42 56.17 0.14
N LEU A 518 23.49 57.41 0.62
CA LEU A 518 24.26 58.49 -0.01
C LEU A 518 24.39 59.70 0.94
N ALA A 519 25.29 59.58 1.90
CA ALA A 519 25.91 60.72 2.56
C ALA A 519 27.38 60.38 2.81
N ASN A 520 28.19 60.47 1.76
CA ASN A 520 29.53 61.07 1.83
C ASN A 520 30.24 61.02 0.47
N SER A 521 31.01 62.07 0.22
CA SER A 521 32.06 62.20 -0.79
C SER A 521 31.61 62.56 -2.22
N GLN A 522 31.36 63.85 -2.47
CA GLN A 522 32.14 64.59 -3.48
C GLN A 522 32.41 66.01 -2.95
N GLY A 523 33.66 66.26 -2.57
CA GLY A 523 34.19 67.61 -2.44
C GLY A 523 34.46 68.16 -3.84
N GLY A 524 33.91 69.34 -4.11
CA GLY A 524 34.31 70.18 -5.23
C GLY A 524 35.52 71.03 -4.85
N SER A 525 36.26 71.42 -5.88
CA SER A 525 37.28 72.46 -5.88
C SER A 525 36.81 73.78 -5.27
#